data_AF-A0A284VN74-F1
#
_entry.id   AF-A0A284VN74-F1
#
_cell.length_a   1.000
_cell.length_b   1.000
_cell.length_c   1.000
_cell.angle_alpha   90.00
_cell.angle_beta   90.00
_cell.angle_gamma   90.00
#
_symmetry.space_group_name_H-M   'P 1'
#
loop_
_entity.id
_entity.type
_entity.pdbx_description
1 polymer ?
#
loop_
_entity_poly.entity_id
_entity_poly.type
_entity_poly.pdbx_seq_one_letter_code
_entity_poly.pdbx_strand_id
1 'polypeptide(L)'
;MNNKIIEAKNKLKEMREQVKEEMEHIPRGNPLQNMLRLYYQPLRMNSLGKKSQIDATKEDILLQSIDAVKEEHPEFTPQYNSKFFIMKK
;
A
#
# COMPACT_ATOMS: atom_id res chain seq x y z
N MET A 1 32.92 2.24 2.76
CA MET A 1 31.65 2.17 3.55
C MET A 1 30.53 3.07 3.02
N ASN A 2 30.76 3.98 2.06
CA ASN A 2 29.73 4.95 1.63
C ASN A 2 28.68 4.41 0.63
N ASN A 3 29.04 3.47 -0.25
CA ASN A 3 28.13 3.03 -1.33
C ASN A 3 26.87 2.32 -0.81
N LYS A 4 26.99 1.43 0.18
CA LYS A 4 25.85 0.69 0.75
C LYS A 4 24.81 1.60 1.42
N ILE A 5 25.24 2.70 2.02
CA ILE A 5 24.35 3.69 2.66
C ILE A 5 23.61 4.49 1.59
N ILE A 6 24.31 4.90 0.52
CA ILE A 6 23.72 5.63 -0.61
C ILE A 6 22.69 4.74 -1.32
N GLU A 7 23.02 3.48 -1.60
CA GLU A 7 22.10 2.50 -2.18
C GLU A 7 20.85 2.29 -1.33
N ALA A 8 21.01 2.16 0.00
CA ALA A 8 19.86 2.01 0.90
C ALA A 8 18.95 3.24 0.92
N LYS A 9 19.53 4.45 0.84
CA LYS A 9 18.77 5.71 0.75
C LYS A 9 18.03 5.83 -0.58
N ASN A 10 18.67 5.49 -1.69
CA ASN A 10 18.03 5.50 -3.01
C ASN A 10 16.87 4.52 -3.07
N LYS A 11 17.07 3.28 -2.59
CA LYS A 11 16.00 2.28 -2.53
C LYS A 11 14.82 2.74 -1.67
N LEU A 12 15.09 3.36 -0.51
CA LEU A 12 14.02 3.91 0.33
C LEU A 12 13.26 5.05 -0.38
N LYS A 13 13.94 5.88 -1.15
CA LYS A 13 13.33 6.94 -1.94
C LYS A 13 12.43 6.35 -3.04
N GLU A 14 12.93 5.39 -3.80
CA GLU A 14 12.17 4.68 -4.84
C GLU A 14 10.90 4.03 -4.27
N MET A 15 11.01 3.35 -3.12
CA MET A 15 9.86 2.76 -2.43
C MET A 15 8.82 3.82 -2.06
N ARG A 16 9.25 4.97 -1.52
CA ARG A 16 8.34 6.06 -1.15
C ARG A 16 7.66 6.69 -2.35
N GLU A 17 8.39 6.84 -3.47
CA GLU A 17 7.85 7.36 -4.72
C GLU A 17 6.82 6.39 -5.30
N GLN A 18 7.14 5.09 -5.35
CA GLN A 18 6.19 4.05 -5.75
C GLN A 18 4.90 4.07 -4.91
N VAL A 19 5.03 4.06 -3.58
CA VAL A 19 3.84 4.08 -2.69
C VAL A 19 3.07 5.39 -2.85
N LYS A 20 3.74 6.51 -3.05
CA LYS A 20 3.07 7.80 -3.30
C LYS A 20 2.23 7.73 -4.58
N GLU A 21 2.76 7.19 -5.67
CA GLU A 21 2.05 7.00 -6.93
C GLU A 21 0.85 6.04 -6.77
N GLU A 22 1.05 4.91 -6.10
CA GLU A 22 -0.03 3.95 -5.79
C GLU A 22 -1.16 4.62 -4.96
N MET A 23 -0.82 5.54 -4.06
CA MET A 23 -1.78 6.26 -3.21
C MET A 23 -2.61 7.32 -3.96
N GLU A 24 -2.22 7.76 -5.15
CA GLU A 24 -3.07 8.58 -6.03
C GLU A 24 -4.25 7.78 -6.58
N HIS A 25 -4.16 6.44 -6.54
CA HIS A 25 -5.19 5.52 -7.00
C HIS A 25 -6.13 5.02 -5.89
N ILE A 26 -5.96 5.49 -4.66
CA ILE A 26 -6.84 5.23 -3.52
C ILE A 26 -7.36 6.59 -3.05
N PRO A 27 -8.51 7.11 -3.50
CA PRO A 27 -8.94 8.47 -3.20
C PRO A 27 -9.07 8.72 -1.69
N ARG A 28 -8.83 9.97 -1.27
CA ARG A 28 -9.23 10.44 0.06
C ARG A 28 -10.75 10.57 0.11
N GLY A 29 -11.33 10.45 1.29
CA GLY A 29 -12.78 10.54 1.43
C GLY A 29 -13.25 10.58 2.89
N ASN A 30 -14.31 9.82 3.16
CA ASN A 30 -14.85 9.66 4.51
C ASN A 30 -13.82 9.00 5.46
N PRO A 31 -14.09 8.95 6.78
CA PRO A 31 -13.15 8.38 7.74
C PRO A 31 -12.72 6.94 7.41
N LEU A 32 -13.63 6.06 6.97
CA LEU A 32 -13.32 4.67 6.61
C LEU A 32 -12.39 4.57 5.40
N GLN A 33 -12.61 5.42 4.39
CA GLN A 33 -11.75 5.50 3.21
C GLN A 33 -10.35 6.04 3.58
N ASN A 34 -10.28 6.99 4.51
CA ASN A 34 -8.99 7.46 5.02
C ASN A 34 -8.28 6.40 5.90
N MET A 35 -9.06 5.55 6.57
CA MET A 35 -8.53 4.39 7.31
C MET A 35 -7.95 3.34 6.36
N LEU A 36 -8.60 3.05 5.23
CA LEU A 36 -8.02 2.21 4.17
C LEU A 36 -6.64 2.75 3.71
N ARG A 37 -6.54 4.07 3.47
CA ARG A 37 -5.27 4.72 3.13
C ARG A 37 -4.22 4.59 4.24
N LEU A 38 -4.66 4.68 5.50
CA LEU A 38 -3.81 4.54 6.69
C LEU A 38 -3.24 3.13 6.83
N TYR A 39 -4.01 2.09 6.46
CA TYR A 39 -3.53 0.71 6.43
C TYR A 39 -2.62 0.43 5.24
N TYR A 40 -3.01 0.86 4.04
CA TYR A 40 -2.29 0.55 2.80
C TYR A 40 -0.84 1.05 2.81
N GLN A 41 -0.64 2.32 3.14
CA GLN A 41 0.68 2.96 3.04
C GLN A 41 1.78 2.23 3.85
N PRO A 42 1.64 2.00 5.17
CA PRO A 42 2.65 1.30 5.94
C PRO A 42 2.79 -0.18 5.55
N LEU A 43 1.69 -0.88 5.23
CA LEU A 43 1.76 -2.28 4.78
C LEU A 43 2.56 -2.40 3.48
N ARG A 44 2.32 -1.52 2.52
CA ARG A 44 3.03 -1.50 1.23
C ARG A 44 4.50 -1.13 1.39
N MET A 45 4.80 -0.16 2.24
CA MET A 45 6.19 0.19 2.56
C MET A 45 6.94 -1.00 3.16
N ASN A 46 6.29 -1.78 4.03
CA ASN A 46 6.87 -2.98 4.62
C ASN A 46 7.04 -4.11 3.59
N SER A 47 6.07 -4.30 2.69
CA SER A 47 6.14 -5.35 1.66
C SER A 47 7.25 -5.13 0.64
N LEU A 48 7.65 -3.88 0.41
CA LEU A 48 8.75 -3.51 -0.49
C LEU A 48 10.14 -3.52 0.22
N GLY A 49 10.15 -3.64 1.55
CA GLY A 49 11.37 -3.59 2.35
C GLY A 49 12.27 -4.82 2.16
N LYS A 50 13.57 -4.67 2.45
CA LYS A 50 14.56 -5.77 2.34
C LYS A 50 14.25 -7.02 3.20
N LYS A 51 13.39 -6.88 4.21
CA LYS A 51 12.97 -7.94 5.12
C LYS A 51 11.56 -8.47 4.81
N SER A 52 10.97 -8.06 3.69
CA SER A 52 9.69 -8.65 3.30
C SER A 52 9.90 -10.15 3.13
N GLN A 53 9.06 -10.93 3.82
CA GLN A 53 9.13 -12.39 3.74
C GLN A 53 8.27 -12.93 2.57
N ILE A 54 7.46 -12.06 1.98
CA ILE A 54 6.47 -12.38 0.96
C ILE A 54 6.58 -11.32 -0.14
N ASP A 55 6.64 -11.76 -1.40
CA ASP A 55 6.55 -10.91 -2.59
C ASP A 55 5.11 -10.44 -2.82
N ALA A 56 4.54 -9.75 -1.83
CA ALA A 56 3.17 -9.25 -1.89
C ALA A 56 3.06 -8.15 -2.96
N THR A 57 2.08 -8.31 -3.84
CA THR A 57 1.74 -7.33 -4.88
C THR A 57 1.00 -6.13 -4.28
N LYS A 58 0.82 -5.06 -5.07
CA LYS A 58 0.02 -3.91 -4.63
C LYS A 58 -1.45 -4.30 -4.45
N GLU A 59 -1.94 -5.26 -5.22
CA GLU A 59 -3.27 -5.84 -5.10
C GLU A 59 -3.44 -6.64 -3.80
N ASP A 60 -2.46 -7.48 -3.44
CA ASP A 60 -2.50 -8.26 -2.19
C ASP A 60 -2.56 -7.33 -0.97
N ILE A 61 -1.75 -6.27 -0.99
CA ILE A 61 -1.73 -5.27 0.09
C ILE A 61 -3.02 -4.45 0.12
N LEU A 62 -3.59 -4.11 -1.04
CA LEU A 62 -4.90 -3.44 -1.07
C LEU A 62 -6.00 -4.33 -0.48
N LEU A 63 -6.02 -5.62 -0.82
CA LEU A 63 -6.99 -6.57 -0.28
C LEU A 63 -6.83 -6.70 1.24
N GLN A 64 -5.62 -6.92 1.73
CA GLN A 64 -5.32 -6.97 3.17
C GLN A 64 -5.77 -5.69 3.90
N SER A 65 -5.58 -4.53 3.27
CA SER A 65 -5.98 -3.25 3.86
C SER A 65 -7.50 -3.06 3.87
N ILE A 66 -8.20 -3.57 2.85
CA ILE A 66 -9.67 -3.59 2.81
C ILE A 66 -10.21 -4.51 3.90
N ASP A 67 -9.64 -5.70 4.05
CA ASP A 67 -10.07 -6.68 5.06
C ASP A 67 -9.90 -6.13 6.48
N ALA A 68 -8.80 -5.42 6.75
CA ALA A 68 -8.57 -4.76 8.04
C ALA A 68 -9.63 -3.69 8.37
N VAL A 69 -10.10 -2.92 7.38
CA VAL A 69 -11.20 -1.96 7.61
C VAL A 69 -12.53 -2.70 7.80
N LYS A 70 -12.76 -3.77 7.03
CA LYS A 70 -14.00 -4.55 7.08
C LYS A 70 -14.17 -5.39 8.35
N GLU A 71 -13.08 -5.72 9.03
CA GLU A 71 -13.11 -6.41 10.32
C GLU A 71 -13.90 -5.59 11.36
N GLU A 72 -13.74 -4.26 11.35
CA GLU A 72 -14.46 -3.34 12.24
C GLU A 72 -15.72 -2.76 11.59
N HIS A 73 -15.75 -2.65 10.26
CA HIS A 73 -16.82 -2.01 9.48
C HIS A 73 -17.25 -2.87 8.28
N PRO A 74 -18.04 -3.94 8.48
CA PRO A 74 -18.41 -4.89 7.42
C PRO A 74 -19.13 -4.25 6.23
N GLU A 75 -19.84 -3.15 6.44
CA GLU A 75 -20.55 -2.38 5.42
C GLU A 75 -19.63 -1.48 4.57
N PHE A 76 -18.34 -1.40 4.90
CA PHE A 76 -17.39 -0.56 4.19
C PHE A 76 -17.29 -0.95 2.71
N THR A 77 -17.60 0.01 1.85
CA THR A 77 -17.44 -0.11 0.39
C THR A 77 -16.19 0.68 -0.03
N PRO A 78 -15.07 -0.01 -0.35
CA PRO A 78 -13.81 0.64 -0.66
C PRO A 78 -13.85 1.35 -2.02
N GLN A 79 -13.18 2.50 -2.12
CA GLN A 79 -12.98 3.22 -3.38
C GLN A 79 -11.51 3.13 -3.78
N TYR A 80 -11.26 2.72 -5.02
CA TYR A 80 -9.92 2.68 -5.64
C TYR A 80 -10.03 2.62 -7.16
N ASN A 81 -8.95 2.96 -7.87
CA ASN A 81 -8.90 2.85 -9.33
C ASN A 81 -8.75 1.39 -9.76
N SER A 82 -9.86 0.78 -10.19
CA SER A 82 -9.90 -0.62 -10.66
C SER A 82 -9.13 -0.89 -11.96
N LYS A 83 -8.75 0.15 -12.70
CA LYS A 83 -7.84 0.01 -13.86
C LYS A 83 -6.37 -0.11 -13.44
N PHE A 84 -6.03 0.41 -12.25
CA PHE A 84 -4.68 0.36 -11.69
C PHE A 84 -4.49 -0.86 -10.78
N PHE A 85 -5.47 -1.13 -9.91
CA PHE A 85 -5.51 -2.31 -9.06
C PHE A 85 -6.35 -3.41 -9.71
N ILE A 86 -5.68 -4.34 -10.37
CA ILE A 86 -6.34 -5.42 -11.12
C ILE A 86 -6.57 -6.60 -10.18
N MET A 87 -7.69 -6.56 -9.47
CA MET A 87 -8.11 -7.67 -8.61
C MET A 87 -8.33 -8.92 -9.46
N LYS A 88 -7.51 -9.95 -9.25
CA LYS A 88 -7.76 -11.27 -9.82
C LYS A 88 -8.99 -11.84 -9.10
N LYS A 89 -10.01 -12.18 -9.88
CA LYS A 89 -11.17 -12.94 -9.38
C LYS A 89 -10.76 -14.36 -9.01
#